data_AF-A0A821Q6P3-F1
#
_entry.id   AF-A0A821Q6P3-F1
#
_cell.length_a   1.000
_cell.length_b   1.000
_cell.length_c   1.000
_cell.angle_alpha   90.00
_cell.angle_beta   90.00
_cell.angle_gamma   90.00
#
_symmetry.space_group_name_H-M   'P 1'
#
loop_
_entity.id
_entity.type
_entity.pdbx_description
1 polymer ?
#
loop_
_entity_poly.entity_id
_entity_poly.type
_entity_poly.pdbx_seq_one_letter_code
_entity_poly.pdbx_strand_id
1 'polypeptide(L)'
;QTNFYTWAPLAAAEGWLVLEANYRGSTGYGDQFLNEIFGQLLSRPGKDILAGVDSLISDGIADPTRLNIGGYSFGGFLTNWLITQTTRFNAALSGAGPVEHISMWGTTDFSFGVNTLLRGFPWEAPEI
;
A
#
# COMPACT_ATOMS: atom_id res chain seq x y z
N GLN A 1 4.18 8.76 23.26
CA GLN A 1 3.97 7.52 22.49
C GLN A 1 3.78 7.92 21.04
N THR A 2 4.64 7.49 20.14
CA THR A 2 4.42 7.59 18.69
C THR A 2 3.43 6.48 18.29
N ASN A 3 2.28 6.86 17.74
CA ASN A 3 1.32 5.94 17.14
C ASN A 3 1.60 5.87 15.64
N PHE A 4 1.23 4.80 14.95
CA PHE A 4 1.43 4.63 13.50
C PHE A 4 0.77 5.73 12.66
N TYR A 5 -0.09 6.57 13.24
CA TYR A 5 -0.69 7.74 12.59
C TYR A 5 0.16 9.01 12.67
N THR A 6 1.24 9.03 13.48
CA THR A 6 2.05 10.25 13.68
C THR A 6 3.25 10.33 12.75
N TRP A 7 3.55 9.30 11.95
CA TRP A 7 4.75 9.30 11.10
C TRP A 7 4.69 10.40 10.01
N ALA A 8 3.54 10.56 9.35
CA ALA A 8 3.32 11.55 8.30
C ALA A 8 3.52 12.99 8.81
N PRO A 9 2.84 13.45 9.89
CA PRO A 9 3.06 14.80 10.40
C PRO A 9 4.48 15.01 10.97
N LEU A 10 5.12 13.97 11.52
CA LEU A 10 6.53 14.05 11.96
C LEU A 10 7.48 14.23 10.76
N ALA A 11 7.31 13.43 9.70
CA ALA A 11 8.11 13.58 8.49
C ALA A 11 7.93 14.97 7.86
N ALA A 12 6.69 15.47 7.80
CA ALA A 12 6.40 16.82 7.33
C ALA A 12 7.07 17.90 8.18
N ALA A 13 7.08 17.76 9.51
CA ALA A 13 7.78 18.67 10.41
C ALA A 13 9.30 18.67 10.21
N GLU A 14 9.87 17.55 9.77
CA GLU A 14 11.30 17.39 9.40
C GLU A 14 11.59 17.78 7.93
N GLY A 15 10.64 18.41 7.24
CA GLY A 15 10.84 18.96 5.90
C GLY A 15 10.61 17.98 4.74
N TRP A 16 9.96 16.85 4.98
CA TRP A 16 9.56 15.92 3.91
C TRP A 16 8.22 16.32 3.30
N LEU A 17 8.12 16.18 1.98
CA LEU A 17 6.81 16.05 1.32
C LEU A 17 6.24 14.66 1.66
N VAL A 18 4.98 14.61 2.08
CA VAL A 18 4.29 13.35 2.40
C VAL A 18 3.07 13.19 1.49
N LEU A 19 3.02 12.08 0.76
CA LEU A 19 1.88 11.66 -0.04
C LEU A 19 1.11 10.56 0.72
N GLU A 20 -0.11 10.87 1.17
CA GLU A 20 -1.06 9.89 1.74
C GLU A 20 -2.19 9.63 0.74
N ALA A 21 -1.91 8.76 -0.23
CA ALA A 21 -2.85 8.48 -1.32
C ALA A 21 -4.00 7.55 -0.87
N ASN A 22 -5.24 7.99 -1.06
CA ASN A 22 -6.40 7.10 -1.08
C ASN A 22 -6.47 6.41 -2.45
N TYR A 23 -5.94 5.20 -2.51
CA TYR A 23 -5.96 4.34 -3.70
C TYR A 23 -7.30 3.60 -3.83
N ARG A 24 -7.56 3.04 -5.00
CA ARG A 24 -8.76 2.22 -5.22
C ARG A 24 -8.81 1.04 -4.24
N GLY A 25 -9.95 0.90 -3.56
CA GLY A 25 -10.10 0.09 -2.36
C GLY A 25 -10.26 0.90 -1.07
N SER A 26 -9.92 2.19 -1.06
CA SER A 26 -10.20 3.07 0.07
C SER A 26 -11.69 3.38 0.20
N THR A 27 -12.13 3.66 1.42
CA THR A 27 -13.51 4.05 1.74
C THR A 27 -13.74 5.55 1.50
N GLY A 28 -15.02 5.97 1.46
CA GLY A 28 -15.39 7.39 1.33
C GLY A 28 -15.58 7.90 -0.11
N TYR A 29 -15.35 7.05 -1.12
CA TYR A 29 -15.44 7.39 -2.56
C TYR A 29 -16.52 6.59 -3.31
N GLY A 30 -17.41 5.90 -2.59
CA GLY A 30 -18.49 5.08 -3.15
C GLY A 30 -18.10 3.63 -3.45
N ASP A 31 -19.13 2.79 -3.65
CA ASP A 31 -18.98 1.34 -3.77
C ASP A 31 -18.12 0.92 -4.96
N GLN A 32 -18.20 1.65 -6.08
CA GLN A 32 -17.37 1.35 -7.24
C GLN A 32 -15.88 1.46 -6.89
N PHE A 33 -15.47 2.57 -6.26
CA PHE A 33 -14.07 2.81 -5.90
C PHE A 33 -13.58 1.81 -4.84
N LEU A 34 -14.43 1.47 -3.87
CA LEU A 34 -14.15 0.46 -2.86
C LEU A 34 -13.95 -0.94 -3.48
N ASN A 35 -14.77 -1.31 -4.46
CA ASN A 35 -14.77 -2.65 -5.03
C ASN A 35 -13.69 -2.90 -6.10
N GLU A 36 -12.99 -1.86 -6.57
CA GLU A 36 -11.94 -2.01 -7.60
C GLU A 36 -10.69 -2.78 -7.12
N ILE A 37 -10.53 -2.99 -5.80
CA ILE A 37 -9.42 -3.76 -5.22
C ILE A 37 -9.63 -5.29 -5.32
N PHE A 38 -10.85 -5.76 -5.53
CA PHE A 38 -11.19 -7.19 -5.45
C PHE A 38 -10.60 -7.98 -6.63
N GLY A 39 -9.76 -8.97 -6.32
CA GLY A 39 -8.97 -9.75 -7.27
C GLY A 39 -7.68 -9.07 -7.72
N GLN A 40 -7.36 -7.88 -7.18
CA GLN A 40 -6.13 -7.14 -7.47
C GLN A 40 -5.60 -6.45 -6.21
N LEU A 41 -5.57 -7.20 -5.11
CA LEU A 41 -5.43 -6.68 -3.76
C LEU A 41 -4.22 -5.74 -3.59
N LEU A 42 -3.07 -6.12 -4.15
CA LEU A 42 -1.84 -5.32 -4.05
C LEU A 42 -1.55 -4.51 -5.31
N SER A 43 -1.80 -5.12 -6.47
CA SER A 43 -1.39 -4.54 -7.75
C SER A 43 -2.20 -3.32 -8.17
N ARG A 44 -3.49 -3.25 -7.81
CA ARG A 44 -4.35 -2.11 -8.11
C ARG A 44 -4.00 -0.92 -7.21
N PRO A 45 -3.99 -1.04 -5.87
CA PRO A 45 -3.53 0.04 -5.00
C PRO A 45 -2.10 0.50 -5.29
N GLY A 46 -1.18 -0.44 -5.52
CA GLY A 46 0.22 -0.11 -5.76
C GLY A 46 0.42 0.74 -7.02
N LYS A 47 -0.33 0.45 -8.10
CA LYS A 47 -0.30 1.28 -9.31
C LYS A 47 -0.84 2.69 -9.07
N ASP A 48 -1.89 2.84 -8.27
CA ASP A 48 -2.43 4.16 -7.92
C ASP A 48 -1.44 4.99 -7.10
N ILE A 49 -0.74 4.35 -6.15
CA ILE A 49 0.31 4.99 -5.36
C ILE A 49 1.44 5.47 -6.28
N LEU A 50 1.92 4.62 -7.19
CA LEU A 50 2.99 4.99 -8.12
C LEU A 50 2.56 6.12 -9.07
N ALA A 51 1.30 6.10 -9.55
CA ALA A 51 0.76 7.19 -10.36
C ALA A 51 0.73 8.53 -9.60
N GLY A 52 0.39 8.52 -8.31
CA GLY A 52 0.46 9.70 -7.46
C GLY A 52 1.90 10.22 -7.30
N VAL A 53 2.86 9.33 -7.10
CA VAL A 53 4.30 9.69 -7.05
C VAL A 53 4.76 10.29 -8.38
N ASP A 54 4.40 9.68 -9.50
CA ASP A 54 4.76 10.16 -10.83
C ASP A 54 4.16 11.53 -11.15
N SER A 55 2.92 11.78 -10.72
CA SER A 55 2.29 13.11 -10.84
C SER A 55 3.10 14.17 -10.09
N LEU A 56 3.46 13.91 -8.83
CA LEU A 56 4.23 14.87 -8.02
C LEU A 56 5.62 15.16 -8.60
N ILE A 57 6.26 14.16 -9.21
CA ILE A 57 7.56 14.33 -9.89
C ILE A 57 7.38 15.15 -11.17
N SER A 58 6.37 14.82 -11.98
CA SER A 58 6.05 15.54 -13.22
C SER A 58 5.75 17.02 -12.95
N ASP A 59 5.07 17.30 -11.84
CA ASP A 59 4.73 18.67 -11.42
C ASP A 59 5.93 19.42 -10.78
N GLY A 60 7.09 18.76 -10.63
CA GLY A 60 8.29 19.33 -10.02
C GLY A 60 8.20 19.50 -8.50
N ILE A 61 7.22 18.86 -7.85
CA ILE A 61 6.99 18.94 -6.40
C ILE A 61 7.88 17.93 -5.66
N ALA A 62 8.09 16.74 -6.23
CA ALA A 62 8.92 15.68 -5.66
C ALA A 62 10.23 15.46 -6.43
N ASP A 63 11.33 15.24 -5.71
CA ASP A 63 12.63 14.88 -6.29
C ASP A 63 12.68 13.37 -6.57
N PRO A 64 12.84 12.94 -7.84
CA PRO A 64 12.84 11.51 -8.20
C PRO A 64 14.01 10.72 -7.61
N THR A 65 15.06 11.39 -7.13
CA THR A 65 16.23 10.76 -6.51
C THR A 65 16.12 10.62 -4.99
N ARG A 66 15.08 11.21 -4.38
CA ARG A 66 14.88 11.26 -2.92
C ARG A 66 13.53 10.68 -2.50
N LEU A 67 13.21 9.50 -3.01
CA LEU A 67 11.95 8.81 -2.72
C LEU A 67 12.13 7.76 -1.64
N ASN A 68 11.18 7.72 -0.69
CA ASN A 68 11.06 6.65 0.31
C ASN A 68 9.59 6.22 0.36
N ILE A 69 9.37 4.99 0.83
CA ILE A 69 8.02 4.44 1.00
C ILE A 69 7.86 3.84 2.39
N GLY A 70 6.65 3.89 2.94
CA GLY A 70 6.36 3.19 4.17
C GLY A 70 4.88 3.09 4.46
N GLY A 71 4.54 2.12 5.29
CA GLY A 71 3.18 1.90 5.74
C GLY A 71 3.09 0.88 6.85
N TYR A 72 1.93 0.86 7.49
CA TYR A 72 1.61 -0.07 8.57
C TYR A 72 0.43 -0.96 8.19
N SER A 73 0.37 -2.18 8.73
CA SER A 73 -0.68 -3.16 8.43
C SER A 73 -0.81 -3.39 6.90
N PHE A 74 -1.97 -3.16 6.30
CA PHE A 74 -2.14 -3.27 4.85
C PHE A 74 -1.18 -2.36 4.05
N GLY A 75 -0.83 -1.18 4.59
CA GLY A 75 0.20 -0.31 4.01
C GLY A 75 1.60 -0.93 4.07
N GLY A 76 1.88 -1.75 5.08
CA GLY A 76 3.11 -2.55 5.15
C GLY A 76 3.12 -3.65 4.08
N PHE A 77 1.98 -4.28 3.81
CA PHE A 77 1.84 -5.26 2.72
C PHE A 77 2.08 -4.61 1.35
N LEU A 78 1.48 -3.43 1.12
CA LEU A 78 1.73 -2.64 -0.09
C LEU A 78 3.19 -2.18 -0.20
N THR A 79 3.83 -1.83 0.92
CA THR A 79 5.26 -1.50 0.94
C THR A 79 6.10 -2.69 0.50
N ASN A 80 5.85 -3.89 1.07
CA ASN A 80 6.52 -5.13 0.69
C ASN A 80 6.32 -5.45 -0.79
N TRP A 81 5.10 -5.30 -1.31
CA TRP A 81 4.82 -5.52 -2.72
C TRP A 81 5.54 -4.50 -3.59
N LEU A 82 5.40 -3.20 -3.33
CA LEU A 82 5.93 -2.12 -4.18
C LEU A 82 7.44 -2.18 -4.37
N ILE A 83 8.22 -2.53 -3.35
CA ILE A 83 9.68 -2.65 -3.47
C ILE A 83 10.13 -3.82 -4.34
N THR A 84 9.23 -4.79 -4.63
CA THR A 84 9.50 -5.85 -5.62
C THR A 84 9.17 -5.42 -7.05
N GLN A 85 8.39 -4.36 -7.23
CA GLN A 85 7.92 -3.89 -8.53
C GLN A 85 8.76 -2.74 -9.09
N THR A 86 9.53 -2.05 -8.24
CA THR A 86 10.36 -0.92 -8.64
C THR A 86 11.54 -0.72 -7.68
N THR A 87 12.63 -0.15 -8.18
CA THR A 87 13.86 0.14 -7.44
C THR A 87 14.03 1.62 -7.11
N ARG A 88 13.01 2.45 -7.35
CA ARG A 88 13.09 3.92 -7.21
C ARG A 88 13.10 4.44 -5.77
N PHE A 89 12.79 3.61 -4.78
CA PHE A 89 12.75 3.99 -3.38
C PHE A 89 14.08 3.68 -2.69
N ASN A 90 14.66 4.67 -2.02
CA ASN A 90 15.95 4.53 -1.32
C ASN A 90 15.83 3.79 0.02
N ALA A 91 14.66 3.88 0.65
CA ALA A 91 14.33 3.15 1.87
C ALA A 91 12.85 2.76 1.89
N ALA A 92 12.55 1.68 2.62
CA ALA A 92 11.21 1.14 2.78
C ALA A 92 10.94 0.79 4.25
N LEU A 93 9.82 1.27 4.79
CA LEU A 93 9.37 0.94 6.15
C LEU A 93 8.12 0.07 6.09
N SER A 94 8.27 -1.22 6.40
CA SER A 94 7.16 -2.17 6.48
C SER A 94 6.85 -2.49 7.94
N GLY A 95 5.74 -1.98 8.46
CA GLY A 95 5.31 -2.23 9.84
C GLY A 95 4.08 -3.13 9.90
N ALA A 96 4.17 -4.25 10.63
CA ALA A 96 3.08 -5.23 10.80
C ALA A 96 2.37 -5.63 9.49
N GLY A 97 3.09 -5.57 8.36
CA GLY A 97 2.58 -5.90 7.05
C GLY A 97 2.71 -7.40 6.79
N PRO A 98 1.65 -8.08 6.32
CA PRO A 98 1.79 -9.39 5.71
C PRO A 98 2.83 -9.38 4.58
N VAL A 99 3.46 -10.54 4.36
CA VAL A 99 4.42 -10.74 3.25
C VAL A 99 3.85 -11.64 2.16
N GLU A 100 2.77 -12.38 2.43
CA GLU A 100 2.14 -13.33 1.52
C GLU A 100 0.69 -13.66 1.95
N HIS A 101 -0.14 -14.14 1.01
CA HIS A 101 -1.59 -14.31 1.19
C HIS A 101 -2.05 -15.53 2.00
N ILE A 102 -1.37 -16.68 1.91
CA ILE A 102 -1.67 -17.92 2.64
C ILE A 102 -1.46 -17.73 4.15
N SER A 103 -0.28 -17.26 4.58
CA SER A 103 0.00 -16.98 5.99
C SER A 103 -0.89 -15.86 6.51
N MET A 104 -1.13 -14.81 5.72
CA MET A 104 -2.11 -13.78 6.07
C MET A 104 -3.45 -14.44 6.38
N TRP A 105 -4.00 -15.22 5.44
CA TRP A 105 -5.27 -15.93 5.61
C TRP A 105 -5.27 -16.86 6.83
N GLY A 106 -4.20 -17.62 7.05
CA GLY A 106 -4.13 -18.64 8.10
C GLY A 106 -3.89 -18.10 9.50
N THR A 107 -3.46 -16.84 9.65
CA THR A 107 -3.08 -16.26 10.95
C THR A 107 -3.84 -14.97 11.30
N THR A 108 -4.53 -14.36 10.35
CA THR A 108 -5.35 -13.16 10.59
C THR A 108 -6.70 -13.50 11.24
N ASP A 109 -7.27 -12.54 11.95
CA ASP A 109 -8.67 -12.52 12.40
C ASP A 109 -9.66 -12.15 11.27
N PHE A 110 -9.15 -11.91 10.05
CA PHE A 110 -9.89 -11.49 8.86
C PHE A 110 -9.91 -12.53 7.72
N SER A 111 -9.77 -13.83 8.00
CA SER A 111 -9.53 -14.87 6.96
C SER A 111 -10.59 -14.90 5.86
N PHE A 112 -11.88 -14.82 6.22
CA PHE A 112 -12.97 -14.81 5.24
C PHE A 112 -12.95 -13.53 4.36
N GLY A 113 -12.52 -12.41 4.95
CA GLY A 113 -12.33 -11.18 4.21
C GLY A 113 -11.20 -11.28 3.18
N VAL A 114 -10.09 -11.96 3.53
CA VAL A 114 -9.01 -12.26 2.57
C VAL A 114 -9.56 -13.05 1.37
N ASN A 115 -10.40 -14.07 1.60
CA ASN A 115 -11.03 -14.81 0.49
C ASN A 115 -11.84 -13.90 -0.43
N THR A 116 -12.61 -13.00 0.18
CA THR A 116 -13.47 -12.08 -0.56
C THR A 116 -12.62 -11.13 -1.40
N LEU A 117 -11.55 -10.58 -0.82
CA LEU A 117 -10.62 -9.68 -1.49
C LEU A 117 -9.85 -10.36 -2.63
N LEU A 118 -9.50 -11.64 -2.48
CA LEU A 118 -8.81 -12.42 -3.52
C LEU A 118 -9.76 -13.06 -4.54
N ARG A 119 -11.08 -13.02 -4.31
CA ARG A 119 -12.11 -13.74 -5.09
C ARG A 119 -11.94 -15.27 -5.08
N GLY A 120 -11.41 -15.81 -3.99
CA GLY A 120 -11.12 -17.23 -3.82
C GLY A 120 -10.18 -17.48 -2.65
N PHE A 121 -9.86 -18.74 -2.39
CA PHE A 121 -8.84 -19.06 -1.38
C PHE A 121 -7.43 -18.74 -1.90
N PRO A 122 -6.48 -18.34 -1.04
CA PRO A 122 -5.12 -17.99 -1.47
C PRO A 122 -4.38 -19.09 -2.26
N TRP A 123 -4.65 -20.37 -1.97
CA TRP A 123 -4.01 -21.50 -2.67
C TRP A 123 -4.66 -21.84 -4.02
N GLU A 124 -5.81 -21.24 -4.35
CA GLU A 124 -6.47 -21.44 -5.66
C GLU A 124 -5.89 -20.50 -6.73
N ALA A 125 -5.22 -19.42 -6.31
CA ALA A 125 -4.64 -18.42 -7.18
C ALA A 125 -3.30 -17.90 -6.63
N PRO A 126 -2.24 -18.72 -6.63
CA PRO A 126 -0.95 -18.38 -6.01
C PRO A 126 -0.21 -17.21 -6.70
N GLU A 127 -0.64 -16.81 -7.89
CA GLU A 127 -0.03 -15.76 -8.71
C GLU A 127 -0.64 -14.36 -8.48
N ILE A 128 -1.75 -14.27 -7.72
CA ILE A 128 -2.49 -13.01 -7.47
C ILE A 128 -1.96 -12.30 -6.23
#